data_AF-A0A497CZU2-F1
#
_entry.id   AF-A0A497CZU2-F1
#
_cell.length_a   1.000
_cell.length_b   1.000
_cell.length_c   1.000
_cell.angle_alpha   90.00
_cell.angle_beta   90.00
_cell.angle_gamma   90.00
#
_symmetry.space_group_name_H-M   'P 1'
#
loop_
_entity.id
_entity.type
_entity.pdbx_description
1 polymer ?
#
loop_
_entity_poly.entity_id
_entity_poly.type
_entity_poly.pdbx_seq_one_letter_code
_entity_poly.pdbx_strand_id
1 'polypeptide(L)'
;MLRIACLTVVATFLIHFSAQGQHTRTLNTAARVSYLTEEEKQMIYEINLVRSQPQEYLNILKPYLKRAEAELEIYGPGEVRYSVETTYMQQNGKLSVYKVDT
;
A
#
# COMPACT_ATOMS: atom_id res chain seq x y z
N MET A 1 -24.45 49.44 18.68
CA MET A 1 -23.12 48.93 18.27
C MET A 1 -22.96 47.42 18.50
N LEU A 2 -23.44 46.86 19.63
CA LEU A 2 -23.36 45.41 19.93
C LEU A 2 -24.04 44.50 18.88
N ARG A 3 -25.14 44.94 18.24
CA ARG A 3 -25.85 44.18 17.20
C ARG A 3 -25.08 44.04 15.88
N ILE A 4 -24.24 45.02 15.54
CA ILE A 4 -23.45 45.03 14.30
C ILE A 4 -22.23 44.10 14.45
N ALA A 5 -21.61 44.10 15.63
CA ALA A 5 -20.48 43.22 15.95
C ALA A 5 -20.86 41.72 15.98
N CYS A 6 -22.07 41.39 16.43
CA CYS A 6 -22.58 40.01 16.40
C CYS A 6 -22.78 39.52 14.96
N LEU A 7 -23.32 40.38 14.09
CA LEU A 7 -23.55 40.07 12.68
C LEU A 7 -22.24 39.85 11.91
N THR A 8 -21.18 40.61 12.22
CA THR A 8 -19.87 40.41 11.59
C THR A 8 -19.19 39.13 12.07
N VAL A 9 -19.33 38.75 13.33
CA VAL A 9 -18.77 37.49 13.88
C VAL A 9 -19.48 36.26 13.31
N VAL A 10 -20.81 36.30 13.17
CA VAL A 10 -21.57 35.21 12.54
C VAL A 10 -21.23 35.09 11.05
N ALA A 11 -21.09 36.22 10.35
CA ALA A 11 -20.71 36.22 8.94
C ALA A 11 -19.28 35.67 8.72
N THR A 12 -18.30 36.03 9.56
CA THR A 12 -16.94 35.47 9.44
C THR A 12 -16.89 33.99 9.80
N PHE A 13 -17.69 33.52 10.75
CA PHE A 13 -17.78 32.10 11.09
C PHE A 13 -18.38 31.25 9.96
N LEU A 14 -19.40 31.78 9.25
CA LEU A 14 -20.01 31.10 8.10
C LEU A 14 -19.08 31.02 6.88
N ILE A 15 -18.20 32.01 6.67
CA ILE A 15 -17.23 31.98 5.54
C ILE A 15 -16.16 30.90 5.75
N HIS A 16 -15.74 30.62 6.99
CA HIS A 16 -14.72 29.61 7.28
C HIS A 16 -15.21 28.15 7.10
N PHE A 17 -16.53 27.91 7.10
CA PHE A 17 -17.08 26.55 6.95
C PHE A 17 -17.14 26.07 5.49
N SER A 18 -16.87 26.95 4.52
CA SER A 18 -17.04 26.66 3.09
C SER A 18 -15.87 25.90 2.44
N ALA A 19 -14.80 25.58 3.17
CA ALA A 19 -13.55 25.05 2.62
C ALA A 19 -13.35 23.52 2.78
N GLN A 20 -14.42 22.73 2.96
CA GLN A 20 -14.34 21.26 3.07
C GLN A 20 -15.01 20.51 1.90
N GLY A 21 -15.15 21.14 0.73
CA GLY A 21 -15.67 20.48 -0.47
C GLY A 21 -14.58 20.32 -1.52
N GLN A 22 -14.38 19.09 -2.01
CA GLN A 22 -13.54 18.71 -3.15
C GLN A 22 -12.09 18.28 -2.84
N HIS A 23 -11.93 17.12 -2.20
CA HIS A 23 -10.74 16.30 -2.41
C HIS A 23 -11.04 14.80 -2.56
N THR A 24 -12.20 14.43 -3.11
CA THR A 24 -12.41 13.07 -3.63
C THR A 24 -11.77 12.97 -5.01
N ARG A 25 -10.42 12.98 -5.06
CA ARG A 25 -9.72 12.49 -6.25
C ARG A 25 -10.23 11.07 -6.49
N THR A 26 -10.82 10.81 -7.65
CA THR A 26 -11.37 9.51 -7.98
C THR A 26 -10.24 8.48 -7.92
N LEU A 27 -10.23 7.62 -6.88
CA LEU A 27 -9.15 6.66 -6.66
C LEU A 27 -9.03 5.63 -7.79
N ASN A 28 -10.14 5.37 -8.48
CA ASN A 28 -10.20 4.46 -9.62
C ASN A 28 -9.81 5.18 -10.93
N THR A 29 -8.54 5.60 -11.02
CA THR A 29 -8.02 6.34 -12.18
C THR A 29 -7.90 5.47 -13.44
N ALA A 30 -7.80 4.15 -13.27
CA ALA A 30 -7.62 3.19 -14.36
C ALA A 30 -8.92 2.50 -14.81
N ALA A 31 -10.08 2.84 -14.24
CA ALA A 31 -11.35 2.14 -14.46
C ALA A 31 -11.70 1.86 -15.94
N ARG A 32 -11.38 2.82 -16.82
CA ARG A 32 -11.84 2.84 -18.21
C ARG A 32 -10.73 2.57 -19.23
N VAL A 33 -9.53 2.22 -18.79
CA VAL A 33 -8.44 1.94 -19.74
C VAL A 33 -8.57 0.52 -20.29
N SER A 34 -8.36 0.37 -21.59
CA SER A 34 -8.53 -0.90 -22.30
C SER A 34 -7.26 -1.77 -22.31
N TYR A 35 -6.11 -1.19 -21.96
CA TYR A 35 -4.80 -1.85 -22.04
C TYR A 35 -4.39 -2.55 -20.74
N LEU A 36 -5.21 -2.46 -19.69
CA LEU A 36 -4.97 -3.15 -18.42
C LEU A 36 -6.02 -4.24 -18.21
N THR A 37 -5.56 -5.33 -17.63
CA THR A 37 -6.40 -6.36 -17.01
C THR A 37 -7.15 -5.80 -15.81
N GLU A 38 -8.18 -6.51 -15.35
CA GLU A 38 -8.93 -6.09 -14.16
C GLU A 38 -8.07 -6.17 -12.89
N GLU A 39 -7.16 -7.13 -12.82
CA GLU A 39 -6.19 -7.27 -11.73
C GLU A 39 -5.24 -6.07 -11.65
N GLU A 40 -4.70 -5.62 -12.79
CA GLU A 40 -3.83 -4.44 -12.84
C GLU A 40 -4.59 -3.15 -12.47
N LYS A 41 -5.86 -3.01 -12.90
CA LYS A 41 -6.69 -1.87 -12.50
C LYS A 41 -6.95 -1.86 -10.99
N GLN A 42 -7.22 -3.02 -10.41
CA GLN A 42 -7.40 -3.17 -8.97
C GLN A 42 -6.12 -2.81 -8.21
N MET A 43 -4.96 -3.24 -8.69
CA MET A 43 -3.66 -2.87 -8.12
C MET A 43 -3.45 -1.35 -8.12
N ILE A 44 -3.75 -0.67 -9.24
CA ILE A 44 -3.64 0.79 -9.33
C ILE A 44 -4.60 1.48 -8.34
N TYR A 45 -5.83 0.97 -8.20
CA TYR A 45 -6.79 1.47 -7.23
C TYR A 45 -6.24 1.36 -5.80
N GLU A 46 -5.68 0.21 -5.42
CA GLU A 46 -5.10 -0.01 -4.10
C GLU A 46 -3.92 0.92 -3.83
N ILE A 47 -3.01 1.09 -4.79
CA ILE A 47 -1.91 2.06 -4.69
C ILE A 47 -2.44 3.47 -4.43
N ASN A 48 -3.48 3.88 -5.17
CA ASN A 48 -4.09 5.20 -5.00
C ASN A 48 -4.76 5.35 -3.64
N LEU A 49 -5.43 4.29 -3.15
CA LEU A 49 -6.05 4.26 -1.83
C LEU A 49 -5.02 4.40 -0.72
N VAL A 50 -3.92 3.63 -0.77
CA VAL A 50 -2.80 3.73 0.20
C VAL A 50 -2.21 5.13 0.22
N ARG A 51 -1.99 5.73 -0.95
CA ARG A 51 -1.37 7.06 -1.06
C ARG A 51 -2.28 8.19 -0.59
N SER A 52 -3.58 8.05 -0.82
CA SER A 52 -4.55 9.11 -0.53
C SER A 52 -5.12 9.00 0.89
N GLN A 53 -5.28 7.77 1.40
CA GLN A 53 -5.93 7.47 2.67
C GLN A 53 -5.17 6.37 3.44
N PRO A 54 -3.90 6.60 3.80
CA PRO A 54 -3.05 5.57 4.42
C PRO A 54 -3.63 5.07 5.75
N GLN A 55 -4.25 5.95 6.54
CA GLN A 55 -4.82 5.59 7.83
C GLN A 55 -6.05 4.68 7.69
N GLU A 56 -6.89 4.89 6.67
CA GLU A 56 -8.05 4.04 6.40
C GLU A 56 -7.61 2.68 5.86
N TYR A 57 -6.57 2.65 5.03
CA TYR A 57 -6.00 1.42 4.50
C TYR A 57 -5.49 0.46 5.59
N LEU A 58 -5.06 0.97 6.74
CA LEU A 58 -4.70 0.13 7.89
C LEU A 58 -5.86 -0.78 8.35
N ASN A 59 -7.11 -0.35 8.19
CA ASN A 59 -8.26 -1.18 8.55
C ASN A 59 -8.43 -2.38 7.60
N ILE A 60 -7.99 -2.25 6.34
CA ILE A 60 -7.92 -3.34 5.37
C ILE A 60 -6.77 -4.28 5.73
N LEU A 61 -5.59 -3.75 6.12
CA LEU A 61 -4.41 -4.58 6.43
C LEU A 61 -4.52 -5.39 7.73
N LYS A 62 -5.17 -4.86 8.77
CA LYS A 62 -5.33 -5.53 10.08
C LYS A 62 -5.77 -7.00 10.00
N PRO A 63 -6.83 -7.37 9.27
CA PRO A 63 -7.24 -8.77 9.15
C PRO A 63 -6.19 -9.64 8.41
N TYR A 64 -5.49 -9.11 7.40
CA TYR A 64 -4.41 -9.84 6.72
C TYR A 64 -3.24 -10.10 7.65
N LEU A 65 -2.85 -9.09 8.45
CA LEU A 65 -1.82 -9.24 9.46
C LEU A 65 -2.19 -10.33 10.47
N LYS A 66 -3.41 -10.27 11.03
CA LYS A 66 -3.90 -11.27 11.97
C LYS A 66 -3.88 -12.69 11.39
N ARG A 67 -4.23 -12.83 10.11
CA ARG A 67 -4.17 -14.12 9.40
C ARG A 67 -2.73 -14.59 9.24
N ALA A 68 -1.83 -13.70 8.82
CA ALA A 68 -0.41 -14.03 8.65
C ALA A 68 0.25 -14.42 9.98
N GLU A 69 -0.10 -13.75 11.08
CA GLU A 69 0.35 -14.10 12.43
C GLU A 69 -0.15 -15.49 12.85
N ALA A 70 -1.40 -15.82 12.57
CA ALA A 70 -1.95 -17.16 12.85
C ALA A 70 -1.29 -18.26 12.00
N GLU A 71 -1.03 -17.98 10.72
CA GLU A 71 -0.31 -18.91 9.85
C GLU A 71 1.14 -19.11 10.33
N LEU A 72 1.81 -18.03 10.75
CA LEU A 72 3.16 -18.09 11.34
C LEU A 72 3.20 -18.90 12.64
N GLU A 73 2.16 -18.82 13.47
CA GLU A 73 2.06 -19.62 14.71
C GLU A 73 1.91 -21.12 14.40
N ILE A 74 1.09 -21.47 13.40
CA ILE A 74 0.82 -22.87 13.03
C ILE A 74 1.99 -23.51 12.30
N TYR A 75 2.56 -22.80 11.32
CA TYR A 75 3.54 -23.37 10.39
C TYR A 75 4.99 -22.95 10.70
N GLY A 76 5.19 -22.01 11.62
CA GLY A 76 6.49 -21.38 11.85
C GLY A 76 6.90 -20.49 10.66
N PRO A 77 8.13 -19.95 10.65
CA PRO A 77 8.63 -19.07 9.59
C PRO A 77 8.83 -19.76 8.23
N GLY A 78 8.46 -21.04 8.09
CA GLY A 78 8.80 -21.89 6.95
C GLY A 78 10.28 -22.29 6.92
N GLU A 79 10.62 -23.29 6.10
CA GLU A 79 12.02 -23.51 5.73
C GLU A 79 12.47 -22.35 4.81
N VAL A 80 13.49 -21.60 5.23
CA VAL A 80 14.15 -20.63 4.37
C VAL A 80 14.98 -21.40 3.34
N ARG A 81 14.34 -21.86 2.26
CA ARG A 81 15.03 -22.47 1.12
C ARG A 81 15.59 -21.37 0.23
N TYR A 82 16.65 -20.71 0.66
CA TYR A 82 17.59 -20.20 -0.33
C TYR A 82 18.16 -21.43 -1.02
N SER A 83 17.75 -21.71 -2.27
CA SER A 83 18.40 -22.75 -3.06
C SER A 83 19.82 -22.29 -3.34
N VAL A 84 20.76 -22.62 -2.46
CA VAL A 84 22.18 -22.42 -2.73
C VAL A 84 22.59 -23.53 -3.68
N GLU A 85 22.45 -23.30 -4.98
CA GLU A 85 23.02 -24.20 -5.98
C GLU A 85 24.55 -24.12 -5.90
N THR A 86 25.17 -25.17 -5.38
CA THR A 86 26.63 -25.30 -5.37
C THR A 86 27.04 -26.01 -6.65
N THR A 87 27.53 -25.26 -7.63
CA THR A 87 28.07 -25.85 -8.86
C THR A 87 29.56 -26.16 -8.67
N TYR A 88 29.93 -27.43 -8.88
CA TYR A 88 31.32 -27.88 -8.89
C TYR A 88 31.84 -27.88 -10.32
N MET A 89 32.82 -27.03 -10.63
CA MET A 89 33.52 -27.07 -11.90
C MET A 89 34.96 -27.55 -11.68
N GLN A 90 35.37 -28.58 -12.43
CA GLN A 90 36.76 -29.07 -12.43
C GLN A 90 37.44 -28.61 -13.73
N GLN A 91 38.43 -27.73 -13.60
CA GLN A 91 39.30 -27.33 -14.72
C GLN A 91 40.75 -27.66 -14.36
N ASN A 92 41.44 -28.40 -15.25
CA ASN A 92 42.85 -28.76 -15.12
C ASN A 92 43.22 -29.32 -13.73
N GLY A 93 42.37 -30.20 -13.19
CA GLY A 93 42.61 -30.86 -11.89
C GLY A 93 42.34 -30.00 -10.65
N LYS A 94 41.96 -28.72 -10.78
CA LYS A 94 41.59 -27.86 -9.67
C LYS A 94 40.06 -27.73 -9.59
N LEU A 95 39.51 -27.97 -8.39
CA LEU A 95 38.09 -27.80 -8.10
C LEU A 95 37.80 -26.35 -7.70
N SER A 96 36.89 -25.70 -8.40
CA SER A 96 36.40 -24.36 -8.06
C SER A 96 34.96 -24.45 -7.58
N VAL A 97 34.65 -23.87 -6.42
CA VAL A 97 33.30 -23.84 -5.83
C VAL A 97 32.73 -22.43 -6.00
N TYR A 98 31.60 -22.33 -6.69
CA TYR A 98 30.85 -21.08 -6.82
C TYR A 98 29.53 -21.21 -6.09
N LYS A 99 29.24 -20.24 -5.23
CA LYS A 99 27.93 -20.08 -4.61
C LYS A 99 27.16 -19.06 -5.44
N VAL A 100 26.02 -19.48 -5.98
CA VAL A 100 25.10 -18.57 -6.65
C VAL A 100 23.93 -18.37 -5.70
N ASP A 101 23.80 -17.15 -5.19
CA ASP A 101 22.62 -16.74 -4.44
C ASP A 101 21.52 -16.46 -5.48
N THR A 102 20.41 -17.20 -5.42
CA THR A 102 19.25 -17.01 -6.30
C THR A 102 18.11 -16.35 -5.53
#